data_AF-A0A946AMF7-F1
#
_entry.id   AF-A0A946AMF7-F1
#
_cell.length_a   1.000
_cell.length_b   1.000
_cell.length_c   1.000
_cell.angle_alpha   90.00
_cell.angle_beta   90.00
_cell.angle_gamma   90.00
#
_symmetry.space_group_name_H-M   'P 1'
#
loop_
_entity.id
_entity.type
_entity.pdbx_description
1 polymer ?
#
loop_
_entity_poly.entity_id
_entity_poly.type
_entity_poly.pdbx_seq_one_letter_code
_entity_poly.pdbx_strand_id
1 'polypeptide(L)'
;MTGRAIQLPISVACFLTMSLSFGADSNDPLDLKRDAFRAVRADVERGNWQTVLPNESILQDYVLWPDLRALYLKANIATADRTEVNSFLDQYRHVKTGT
;
A
#
# COMPACT_ATOMS: atom_id res chain seq x y z
N MET A 1 46.56 21.50 -38.80
CA MET A 1 46.00 20.13 -38.85
C MET A 1 44.78 20.11 -37.95
N THR A 2 43.64 19.87 -38.57
CA THR A 2 42.26 20.02 -38.10
C THR A 2 41.84 18.89 -37.18
N GLY A 3 41.14 19.22 -36.09
CA GLY A 3 40.44 18.26 -35.23
C GLY A 3 39.25 18.91 -34.53
N ARG A 4 38.15 19.13 -35.26
CA ARG A 4 36.83 19.41 -34.70
C ARG A 4 36.17 18.08 -34.37
N ALA A 5 35.81 17.84 -33.11
CA ALA A 5 34.80 16.85 -32.77
C ALA A 5 33.46 17.57 -32.60
N ILE A 6 32.50 17.16 -33.42
CA ILE A 6 31.11 17.59 -33.46
C ILE A 6 30.27 16.51 -32.75
N GLN A 7 29.09 16.91 -32.27
CA GLN A 7 27.89 16.10 -31.97
C GLN A 7 27.77 15.49 -30.56
N LEU A 8 26.65 15.56 -29.82
CA LEU A 8 25.36 16.30 -29.77
C LEU A 8 24.74 15.91 -28.38
N PRO A 9 23.66 16.56 -27.91
CA PRO A 9 23.25 16.57 -26.50
C PRO A 9 22.44 15.33 -26.10
N ILE A 10 22.74 14.76 -24.94
CA ILE A 10 21.83 13.81 -24.28
C ILE A 10 20.74 14.64 -23.61
N SER A 11 19.75 15.02 -24.40
CA SER A 11 18.42 15.38 -23.93
C SER A 11 17.70 14.09 -23.58
N VAL A 12 17.66 13.75 -22.29
CA VAL A 12 16.66 12.84 -21.73
C VAL A 12 15.94 13.62 -20.64
N ALA A 13 14.82 14.20 -21.03
CA ALA A 13 13.78 14.65 -20.11
C ALA A 13 13.04 13.44 -19.53
N CYS A 14 12.39 13.67 -18.39
CA CYS A 14 11.49 12.77 -17.64
C CYS A 14 12.22 11.73 -16.76
N PHE A 15 12.04 11.63 -15.45
CA PHE A 15 10.88 11.95 -14.63
C PHE A 15 11.31 12.59 -13.31
N LEU A 16 10.60 13.65 -12.96
CA LEU A 16 10.39 14.11 -11.61
C LEU A 16 9.92 12.94 -10.72
N THR A 17 10.75 12.47 -9.78
CA THR A 17 10.24 11.79 -8.57
C THR A 17 10.92 12.35 -7.35
N MET A 18 10.46 13.55 -6.99
CA MET A 18 9.99 13.90 -5.65
C MET A 18 10.57 13.02 -4.53
N SER A 19 11.64 13.49 -3.90
CA SER A 19 12.04 13.01 -2.59
C SER A 19 10.91 13.29 -1.61
N LEU A 20 10.03 12.31 -1.42
CA LEU A 20 9.00 12.34 -0.38
C LEU A 20 9.71 12.24 0.96
N SER A 21 10.07 13.40 1.50
CA SER A 21 10.47 13.53 2.91
C SER A 21 9.20 13.40 3.75
N PHE A 22 8.84 12.17 4.12
CA PHE A 22 7.85 11.94 5.18
C PHE A 22 8.58 11.98 6.52
N GLY A 23 8.75 13.20 7.04
CA GLY A 23 9.27 13.42 8.38
C GLY A 23 8.26 14.20 9.19
N ALA A 24 7.16 13.55 9.57
CA ALA A 24 6.29 14.04 10.64
C ALA A 24 6.51 13.10 11.83
N ASP A 25 7.47 13.45 12.68
CA ASP A 25 7.68 12.78 13.96
C ASP A 25 6.43 13.04 14.81
N SER A 26 5.53 12.07 14.79
CA SER A 26 4.19 12.16 15.35
C SER A 26 4.06 11.05 16.37
N ASN A 27 4.32 11.40 17.63
CA ASN A 27 3.99 10.56 18.79
C ASN A 27 2.46 10.41 19.00
N ASP A 28 1.64 10.72 17.98
CA ASP A 28 0.21 10.45 17.98
C ASP A 28 -0.02 8.97 17.58
N PRO A 29 -0.66 8.16 18.45
CA PRO A 29 -1.01 6.78 18.12
C PRO A 29 -1.74 6.61 16.77
N LEU A 30 -2.47 7.61 16.30
CA LEU A 30 -3.16 7.56 15.01
C LEU A 30 -2.20 7.70 13.83
N ASP A 31 -1.17 8.53 13.94
CA ASP A 31 -0.20 8.71 12.86
C ASP A 31 0.68 7.48 12.69
N LEU A 32 1.04 6.80 13.79
CA LEU A 32 1.69 5.49 13.76
C LEU A 32 0.86 4.46 12.95
N LYS A 33 -0.47 4.43 13.17
CA LYS A 33 -1.37 3.54 12.41
C LYS A 33 -1.44 3.90 10.92
N ARG A 34 -1.48 5.19 10.60
CA ARG A 34 -1.47 5.68 9.20
C ARG A 34 -0.18 5.30 8.49
N ASP A 35 0.95 5.42 9.17
CA ASP A 35 2.26 5.07 8.61
C ASP A 35 2.41 3.58 8.41
N ALA A 36 2.04 2.77 9.41
CA ALA A 36 2.01 1.33 9.29
C ALA A 36 1.12 0.88 8.12
N PHE A 37 -0.06 1.49 7.95
CA PHE A 37 -0.95 1.18 6.83
C PHE A 37 -0.32 1.52 5.48
N ARG A 38 0.25 2.73 5.34
CA ARG A 38 0.91 3.16 4.10
C ARG A 38 2.08 2.25 3.72
N ALA A 39 2.84 1.80 4.72
CA ALA A 39 4.00 0.94 4.51
C ALA A 39 3.63 -0.42 3.91
N VAL A 40 2.51 -1.02 4.32
CA VAL A 40 2.15 -2.40 3.93
C VAL A 40 1.20 -2.48 2.74
N ARG A 41 0.43 -1.41 2.46
CA ARG A 41 -0.67 -1.41 1.48
C ARG A 41 -0.27 -1.95 0.10
N ALA A 42 0.86 -1.51 -0.44
CA ALA A 42 1.30 -1.89 -1.78
C ALA A 42 1.70 -3.37 -1.93
N ASP A 43 2.18 -3.99 -0.85
CA ASP A 43 2.46 -5.44 -0.81
C ASP A 43 1.18 -6.25 -0.63
N VAL A 44 0.26 -5.76 0.20
CA VAL A 44 -1.06 -6.37 0.41
C VAL A 44 -1.88 -6.38 -0.89
N GLU A 45 -1.86 -5.29 -1.67
CA GLU A 45 -2.49 -5.23 -3.00
C GLU A 45 -1.91 -6.24 -4.00
N ARG A 46 -0.67 -6.69 -3.79
CA ARG A 46 -0.02 -7.76 -4.57
C ARG A 46 -0.27 -9.15 -3.98
N GLY A 47 -1.11 -9.25 -2.95
CA GLY A 47 -1.45 -10.51 -2.29
C GLY A 47 -0.42 -10.99 -1.27
N ASN A 48 0.49 -10.13 -0.82
CA ASN A 48 1.49 -10.50 0.20
C ASN A 48 1.05 -10.04 1.60
N TRP A 49 0.41 -10.94 2.37
CA TRP A 49 -0.01 -10.63 3.75
C TRP A 49 1.16 -10.62 4.76
N GLN A 50 2.30 -11.23 4.42
CA GLN A 50 3.43 -11.38 5.36
C GLN A 50 3.98 -10.02 5.83
N THR A 51 3.82 -8.96 5.03
CA THR A 51 4.26 -7.61 5.39
C THR A 51 3.40 -6.96 6.46
N VAL A 52 2.19 -7.46 6.72
CA VAL A 52 1.29 -6.98 7.77
C VAL A 52 1.72 -7.49 9.14
N LEU A 53 2.23 -8.72 9.23
CA LEU A 53 2.52 -9.40 10.50
C LEU A 53 3.39 -8.58 11.48
N PRO A 54 4.45 -7.87 11.04
CA PRO A 54 5.26 -7.05 11.96
C PRO A 54 4.49 -5.89 12.61
N ASN A 55 3.44 -5.40 11.96
CA ASN A 55 2.63 -4.26 12.41
C ASN A 55 1.20 -4.67 12.80
N GLU A 56 0.91 -5.97 12.90
CA GLU A 56 -0.45 -6.47 13.09
C GLU A 56 -1.10 -5.92 14.37
N SER A 57 -0.35 -5.89 15.48
CA SER A 57 -0.83 -5.35 16.75
C SER A 57 -1.21 -3.86 16.69
N ILE A 58 -0.57 -3.09 15.80
CA ILE A 58 -0.88 -1.67 15.57
C ILE A 58 -2.10 -1.54 14.65
N LEU A 59 -2.16 -2.38 13.61
CA LEU A 59 -3.12 -2.30 12.53
C LEU A 59 -4.48 -2.93 12.86
N GLN A 60 -4.55 -3.94 13.73
CA GLN A 60 -5.80 -4.65 14.06
C GLN A 60 -6.89 -3.73 14.62
N ASP A 61 -6.48 -2.68 15.37
CA ASP A 61 -7.37 -1.68 15.97
C ASP A 61 -7.49 -0.42 15.11
N TYR A 62 -7.04 -0.47 13.86
CA TYR A 62 -7.15 0.65 12.93
C TYR A 62 -8.44 0.56 12.13
N VAL A 63 -9.10 1.70 11.91
CA VAL A 63 -10.40 1.75 11.22
C VAL A 63 -10.35 1.16 9.80
N LEU A 64 -9.18 1.22 9.14
CA LEU A 64 -8.95 0.66 7.80
C LEU A 64 -8.39 -0.78 7.80
N TRP A 65 -8.38 -1.46 8.95
CA TRP A 65 -8.06 -2.88 9.01
C TRP A 65 -8.90 -3.74 8.07
N PRO A 66 -10.24 -3.56 7.99
CA PRO A 66 -11.07 -4.35 7.07
C PRO A 66 -10.70 -4.11 5.61
N ASP A 67 -10.29 -2.89 5.25
CA ASP A 67 -9.83 -2.54 3.91
C ASP A 67 -8.55 -3.27 3.52
N LEU A 68 -7.57 -3.40 4.42
CA LEU A 68 -6.37 -4.21 4.15
C LEU A 68 -6.76 -5.66 3.86
N ARG A 69 -7.65 -6.24 4.69
CA ARG A 69 -8.10 -7.62 4.48
C ARG A 69 -8.87 -7.76 3.17
N ALA A 70 -9.70 -6.78 2.80
CA ALA A 70 -10.40 -6.74 1.53
C ALA A 70 -9.44 -6.69 0.33
N LEU A 71 -8.40 -5.86 0.40
CA LEU A 71 -7.37 -5.77 -0.65
C LEU A 71 -6.65 -7.11 -0.83
N TYR A 72 -6.28 -7.77 0.27
CA TYR A 72 -5.64 -9.08 0.23
C TYR A 72 -6.54 -10.16 -0.39
N LEU A 73 -7.79 -10.26 0.06
CA LEU A 73 -8.75 -11.24 -0.47
C LEU A 73 -9.07 -10.98 -1.94
N LYS A 74 -9.15 -9.71 -2.34
CA LYS A 74 -9.32 -9.33 -3.76
C LYS A 74 -8.11 -9.75 -4.60
N ALA A 75 -6.90 -9.51 -4.11
CA ALA A 75 -5.67 -9.88 -4.83
C ALA A 75 -5.54 -11.41 -4.98
N ASN A 76 -6.02 -12.17 -4.00
CA ASN A 76 -5.96 -13.64 -3.99
C ASN A 76 -7.30 -14.31 -4.38
N ILE A 77 -8.26 -13.59 -4.97
CA ILE A 77 -9.64 -14.09 -5.12
C ILE A 77 -9.73 -15.40 -5.94
N ALA A 78 -8.78 -15.64 -6.84
CA ALA A 78 -8.74 -16.86 -7.65
C ALA A 78 -8.36 -18.11 -6.83
N THR A 79 -7.65 -17.93 -5.71
CA THR A 79 -7.09 -19.01 -4.89
C THR A 79 -7.59 -18.98 -3.43
N ALA A 80 -8.22 -17.88 -3.01
CA ALA A 80 -8.77 -17.73 -1.68
C ALA A 80 -9.87 -18.76 -1.41
N ASP A 81 -9.91 -19.26 -0.17
CA ASP A 81 -10.96 -20.16 0.26
C ASP A 81 -12.30 -19.41 0.29
N ARG A 82 -13.35 -20.02 -0.29
CA ARG A 82 -14.70 -19.47 -0.25
C ARG A 82 -15.19 -19.29 1.18
N THR A 83 -14.78 -20.16 2.11
CA THR A 83 -15.15 -20.04 3.53
C THR A 83 -14.56 -18.77 4.14
N GLU A 84 -13.30 -18.45 3.82
CA GLU A 84 -12.63 -17.24 4.29
C GLU A 84 -13.30 -15.98 3.73
N VAL A 85 -13.59 -15.97 2.42
CA VAL A 85 -14.28 -14.86 1.77
C VAL A 85 -15.67 -14.65 2.36
N ASN A 86 -16.46 -15.71 2.54
CA ASN A 86 -17.79 -15.61 3.14
C ASN A 86 -17.71 -15.12 4.59
N SER A 87 -16.76 -15.63 5.38
CA SER A 87 -16.55 -15.19 6.76
C SER A 87 -16.20 -13.70 6.83
N PHE A 88 -15.37 -13.21 5.91
CA PHE A 88 -15.09 -11.78 5.79
C PHE A 88 -16.35 -10.99 5.44
N LEU A 89 -17.12 -11.43 4.47
CA LEU A 89 -18.34 -10.75 4.05
C LEU A 89 -19.42 -10.73 5.14
N ASP A 90 -19.55 -11.80 5.92
CA ASP A 90 -20.50 -11.86 7.04
C ASP A 90 -20.06 -10.95 8.19
N GLN A 91 -18.75 -10.90 8.49
CA GLN A 91 -18.19 -10.01 9.50
C GLN A 91 -18.36 -8.52 9.15
N TYR A 92 -18.22 -8.16 7.87
CA TYR A 92 -18.22 -6.77 7.39
C TYR A 92 -19.40 -6.44 6.48
N ARG A 93 -20.49 -7.20 6.56
CA ARG A 93 -21.70 -7.06 5.73
C ARG A 93 -22.26 -5.63 5.70
N HIS A 94 -22.02 -4.86 6.76
CA HIS A 94 -22.50 -3.49 6.92
C HIS A 94 -21.61 -2.40 6.29
N VAL A 95 -20.45 -2.75 5.74
CA VAL A 95 -19.48 -1.77 5.21
C VAL A 95 -19.88 -1.21 3.82
N LYS A 96 -21.13 -1.44 3.36
CA LYS A 96 -21.61 -0.87 2.09
C LYS A 96 -23.06 -0.39 2.15
N THR A 97 -23.27 0.88 2.53
CA THR A 97 -24.19 1.82 1.84
C THR A 97 -24.02 3.24 2.41
N GLY A 98 -22.92 3.92 2.03
CA GLY A 98 -22.96 5.37 1.89
C GLY A 98 -23.73 5.65 0.60
N THR A 99 -25.03 5.88 0.72
CA THR A 99 -25.87 6.44 -0.34
C THR A 99 -25.84 7.95 -0.21
#